data_AF-A0A485AKY3-F1
#
_entry.id   AF-A0A485AKY3-F1
#
_cell.length_a   1.000
_cell.length_b   1.000
_cell.length_c   1.000
_cell.angle_alpha   90.00
_cell.angle_beta   90.00
_cell.angle_gamma   90.00
#
_symmetry.space_group_name_H-M   'P 1'
#
loop_
_entity.id
_entity.type
_entity.pdbx_description
1 polymer ?
#
loop_
_entity_poly.entity_id
_entity_poly.type
_entity_poly.pdbx_seq_one_letter_code
_entity_poly.pdbx_strand_id
1 'polypeptide(L)' 'MAEFETTFADLGLKAPILEALNDLGYEKPSPIQAECIPHLLGGRECSGYGPDR' A
#
# COMPACT_ATOMS: atom_id res chain seq x y z
N MET A 1 -10.27 -8.46 19.96
CA MET A 1 -9.70 -8.40 18.61
C MET A 1 -10.05 -7.04 18.03
N ALA A 2 -9.08 -6.28 17.56
CA ALA A 2 -9.31 -4.92 17.10
C ALA A 2 -9.90 -4.94 15.68
N GLU A 3 -11.18 -4.58 15.57
CA GLU A 3 -11.90 -4.37 14.30
C GLU A 3 -11.51 -2.99 13.76
N PHE A 4 -10.30 -2.85 13.20
CA PHE A 4 -9.92 -1.65 12.47
C PHE A 4 -10.14 -1.89 10.98
N GLU A 5 -11.12 -1.20 10.40
CA GLU A 5 -11.31 -1.09 8.95
C GLU A 5 -10.18 -0.22 8.35
N THR A 6 -8.96 -0.74 8.36
CA THR A 6 -7.81 -0.08 7.73
C THR A 6 -8.04 0.00 6.24
N THR A 7 -8.12 1.21 5.69
CA THR A 7 -8.29 1.42 4.24
C THR A 7 -6.93 1.49 3.55
N PHE A 8 -6.91 1.29 2.24
CA PHE A 8 -5.68 1.46 1.45
C PHE A 8 -5.04 2.86 1.63
N ALA A 9 -5.84 3.90 1.90
CA ALA A 9 -5.36 5.25 2.18
C ALA A 9 -4.65 5.35 3.54
N ASP A 10 -5.15 4.62 4.56
CA ASP A 10 -4.55 4.56 5.90
C ASP A 10 -3.19 3.84 5.89
N LEU A 11 -3.00 2.92 4.94
CA LEU A 11 -1.73 2.21 4.73
C LEU A 11 -0.61 3.07 4.13
N GLY A 12 -0.87 4.35 3.84
CA GLY A 12 0.12 5.26 3.26
C GLY A 12 0.40 5.03 1.77
N LEU A 13 -0.56 4.45 1.04
CA LEU A 13 -0.45 4.28 -0.40
C LEU A 13 -0.61 5.62 -1.14
N LYS A 14 0.16 5.79 -2.22
CA LYS A 14 0.09 6.99 -3.06
C LYS A 14 -1.25 7.05 -3.81
N ALA A 15 -1.74 8.27 -4.05
CA ALA A 15 -2.95 8.55 -4.83
C ALA A 15 -3.13 7.69 -6.10
N PRO A 16 -2.14 7.55 -7.01
CA PRO A 16 -2.31 6.71 -8.21
C PRO A 16 -2.54 5.22 -7.92
N ILE A 17 -2.04 4.70 -6.78
CA ILE A 17 -2.31 3.32 -6.38
C ILE A 17 -3.75 3.20 -5.85
N LEU A 18 -4.21 4.18 -5.08
CA LEU A 18 -5.59 4.21 -4.59
C LEU A 18 -6.59 4.27 -5.75
N GLU A 19 -6.31 5.09 -6.76
CA GLU A 19 -7.13 5.18 -7.98
C GLU A 19 -7.16 3.87 -8.75
N ALA A 20 -6.00 3.23 -8.93
CA ALA A 20 -5.93 1.93 -9.59
C ALA A 20 -6.70 0.85 -8.83
N LEU A 21 -6.60 0.83 -7.49
CA LEU A 21 -7.36 -0.09 -6.64
C LEU A 21 -8.86 0.16 -6.77
N ASN A 22 -9.30 1.41 -6.80
CA ASN A 22 -10.69 1.77 -7.00
C ASN A 22 -11.21 1.35 -8.40
N ASP A 23 -10.42 1.57 -9.45
CA ASP A 23 -10.75 1.15 -10.82
C ASP A 23 -10.88 -0.38 -10.95
N LEU A 24 -10.01 -1.11 -10.25
CA LEU A 24 -10.05 -2.56 -10.12
C LEU A 24 -11.21 -3.08 -9.25
N GLY A 25 -11.93 -2.19 -8.53
CA GLY A 25 -13.00 -2.55 -7.61
C GLY A 25 -12.52 -3.07 -6.24
N TYR A 26 -11.27 -2.79 -5.87
CA TYR A 26 -10.73 -3.08 -4.53
C TYR A 26 -11.08 -1.96 -3.56
N GLU A 27 -12.10 -2.21 -2.74
CA GLU A 27 -12.57 -1.24 -1.74
C GLU A 27 -11.78 -1.31 -0.43
N LYS A 28 -11.36 -2.51 -0.01
CA LYS A 28 -10.72 -2.75 1.28
C LYS A 28 -9.54 -3.72 1.15
N PRO A 29 -8.42 -3.49 1.86
CA PRO A 29 -7.36 -4.47 1.95
C PRO A 29 -7.83 -5.69 2.74
N SER A 30 -7.38 -6.87 2.34
CA SER A 30 -7.52 -8.09 3.12
C SER A 30 -6.71 -7.98 4.42
N PRO A 31 -7.05 -8.73 5.49
CA PRO A 31 -6.29 -8.69 6.75
C PRO A 31 -4.79 -8.92 6.55
N ILE A 32 -4.44 -9.91 5.73
CA ILE A 32 -3.05 -10.20 5.36
C ILE A 32 -2.39 -9.04 4.59
N GLN A 33 -3.16 -8.30 3.78
CA GLN A 33 -2.64 -7.16 3.01
C GLN A 33 -2.45 -5.93 3.89
N ALA A 34 -3.35 -5.68 4.84
CA ALA A 34 -3.19 -4.59 5.81
C ALA A 34 -1.93 -4.78 6.65
N GLU A 35 -1.56 -6.03 6.96
CA GLU A 35 -0.28 -6.35 7.61
C GLU A 35 0.88 -6.24 6.62
N CYS A 36 0.81 -6.87 5.44
CA CYS A 36 1.94 -6.91 4.50
C CYS A 36 2.26 -5.57 3.81
N ILE A 37 1.28 -4.76 3.42
CA ILE A 37 1.48 -3.50 2.68
C ILE A 37 2.43 -2.53 3.40
N PRO A 38 2.26 -2.21 4.71
CA PRO A 38 3.19 -1.32 5.41
C PRO A 38 4.58 -1.95 5.52
N HIS A 39 4.69 -3.27 5.67
CA HIS A 39 5.98 -3.98 5.62
C HIS A 39 6.63 -3.92 4.23
N LEU A 40 5.86 -3.96 3.15
CA LEU A 40 6.36 -3.86 1.77
C LEU A 40 6.73 -2.41 1.40
N LEU A 41 5.99 -1.42 1.91
CA LEU A 41 6.28 0.00 1.74
C LEU A 41 7.53 0.40 2.53
N GLY A 42 7.67 -0.08 3.78
CA GLY A 42 8.86 0.12 4.61
C GLY A 42 10.05 -0.75 4.21
N GLY A 43 9.80 -1.91 3.58
CA GLY A 43 10.81 -2.85 3.08
C GLY A 43 11.36 -2.51 1.70
N ARG A 44 10.87 -1.44 1.06
CA ARG A 44 11.55 -0.83 -0.08
C ARG A 44 12.72 0.02 0.41
N GLU A 45 13.78 -0.66 0.81
CA GLU A 45 15.12 -0.28 0.36
C GLU A 45 15.24 -0.56 -1.15
N CYS A 46 14.34 0.03 -1.95
CA CYS A 46 14.63 0.33 -3.33
C CYS A 46 15.51 1.58 -3.32
N SER A 47 16.78 1.43 -2.92
CA SER A 47 17.86 2.20 -3.53
C SER A 47 17.95 1.78 -5.00
N GLY A 48 16.93 2.14 -5.77
CA GLY A 48 17.07 2.44 -7.18
C GLY A 48 17.64 3.84 -7.33
N TYR A 49 18.76 4.14 -6.64
CA TYR A 49 19.71 5.10 -7.19
C TYR A 49 20.39 4.38 -8.37
N GLY A 50 19.67 4.16 -9.46
CA GLY A 50 20.33 4.10 -10.74
C GLY A 50 20.90 5.52 -10.94
N PRO A 51 22.21 5.70 -11.08
CA PRO A 51 22.77 7.01 -11.36
C PRO A 51 22.37 7.39 -12.79
N ASP A 52 21.18 7.98 -12.96
CA ASP A 52 20.89 8.79 -14.14
C ASP A 52 21.42 10.21 -13.85
N ARG A 53 22.74 10.31 -14.06
CA ARG A 53 23.40 11.51 -14.53
C ARG A 53 23.80 11.28 -15.98
#